data_AF-A0A924MJA1-F1
#
_entry.id   AF-A0A924MJA1-F1
#
_cell.length_a   1.000
_cell.length_b   1.000
_cell.length_c   1.000
_cell.angle_alpha   90.00
_cell.angle_beta   90.00
_cell.angle_gamma   90.00
#
_symmetry.space_group_name_H-M   'P 1'
#
loop_
_entity.id
_entity.type
_entity.pdbx_description
1 polymer ?
#
loop_
_entity_poly.entity_id
_entity_poly.type
_entity_poly.pdbx_seq_one_letter_code
_entity_poly.pdbx_strand_id
1 'polypeptide(L)' 'PISKGGRDIWENVVCACFHCNSRKGGRTPQQAGMPLLAVPFRPSWVEHLILSNRHILADQMAFLKHHLPKRARAQA' A
#
# COMPACT_ATOMS: atom_id res chain seq x y z
N PRO A 1 -8.66 -9.50 9.81
CA PRO A 1 -9.13 -8.98 11.12
C PRO A 1 -8.22 -9.50 12.23
N ILE A 2 -7.95 -8.72 13.27
CA ILE A 2 -7.11 -9.17 14.40
C ILE A 2 -7.72 -10.42 15.06
N SER A 3 -9.04 -10.45 15.22
CA SER A 3 -9.81 -11.61 15.71
C SER A 3 -9.66 -12.90 14.90
N LYS A 4 -9.09 -12.82 13.69
CA LYS A 4 -8.81 -13.96 12.81
C LYS A 4 -7.31 -14.12 12.54
N GLY A 5 -6.45 -13.62 13.43
CA GLY A 5 -4.99 -13.69 13.29
C GLY A 5 -4.37 -12.68 12.31
N GLY A 6 -5.10 -11.63 11.94
CA GLY A 6 -4.57 -10.54 11.13
C GLY A 6 -3.50 -9.75 11.88
N ARG A 7 -2.40 -9.42 11.19
CA ARG A 7 -1.24 -8.73 11.77
C ARG A 7 -1.36 -7.21 11.63
N ASP A 8 -0.89 -6.47 12.63
CA ASP A 8 -0.79 -5.00 12.57
C ASP A 8 0.50 -4.60 11.84
N ILE A 9 0.46 -4.66 10.51
CA ILE A 9 1.57 -4.33 9.61
C ILE A 9 1.08 -3.50 8.42
N TRP A 10 1.99 -2.74 7.81
CA TRP A 10 1.70 -1.86 6.68
C TRP A 10 0.98 -2.56 5.52
N GLU A 11 1.33 -3.81 5.22
CA GLU A 11 0.72 -4.60 4.14
C GLU A 11 -0.68 -5.17 4.47
N ASN A 12 -1.23 -4.84 5.63
CA ASN A 12 -2.57 -5.29 6.05
C ASN A 12 -3.47 -4.14 6.51
N VAL A 13 -2.91 -3.03 6.98
CA VAL A 13 -3.67 -1.88 7.50
C VAL A 13 -4.03 -0.92 6.36
N VAL A 14 -5.30 -0.50 6.33
CA VAL A 14 -5.82 0.48 5.36
C VAL A 14 -6.74 1.47 6.05
N CYS A 15 -6.79 2.71 5.53
CA CYS A 15 -7.72 3.73 6.02
C CYS A 15 -9.15 3.44 5.56
N ALA A 16 -10.13 3.66 6.45
CA ALA A 16 -11.55 3.56 6.14
C ALA A 16 -12.34 4.56 6.98
N CYS A 17 -13.48 5.04 6.45
CA CYS A 17 -14.44 5.81 7.25
C CYS A 17 -15.15 4.89 8.26
N PHE A 18 -15.81 5.49 9.26
CA PHE A 18 -16.54 4.75 10.30
C PHE A 18 -17.58 3.78 9.72
N HIS A 19 -18.42 4.24 8.79
CA HIS A 19 -19.48 3.43 8.19
C HIS A 19 -18.89 2.21 7.45
N CYS A 20 -17.84 2.41 6.64
CA CYS A 20 -17.18 1.33 5.92
C CYS A 20 -16.49 0.35 6.87
N ASN A 21 -15.82 0.84 7.92
CA ASN A 21 -15.16 -0.02 8.90
C ASN A 21 -16.17 -0.87 9.69
N SER A 22 -17.29 -0.26 10.10
CA SER A 22 -18.39 -0.95 10.77
C SER A 22 -19.04 -1.99 9.85
N ARG A 23 -19.34 -1.63 8.59
CA ARG A 23 -19.88 -2.54 7.58
C ARG A 23 -18.95 -3.72 7.33
N LYS A 24 -17.64 -3.49 7.21
CA LYS A 24 -16.65 -4.57 7.04
C LYS A 24 -16.61 -5.47 8.28
N GLY A 25 -16.54 -4.88 9.47
CA GLY A 25 -16.47 -5.57 10.76
C GLY A 25 -15.35 -6.63 10.81
N GLY A 26 -15.66 -7.78 11.42
CA GLY A 26 -14.77 -8.93 11.56
C GLY A 26 -14.55 -9.78 10.28
N ARG A 27 -14.93 -9.28 9.10
CA ARG A 27 -14.75 -9.99 7.81
C ARG A 27 -13.47 -9.56 7.09
N THR A 28 -12.96 -10.41 6.20
CA THR A 28 -11.94 -9.97 5.23
C THR A 28 -12.57 -9.05 4.18
N PRO A 29 -11.79 -8.22 3.47
CA PRO A 29 -12.30 -7.40 2.35
C PRO A 29 -13.11 -8.23 1.34
N GLN A 30 -12.63 -9.43 1.00
CA GLN A 30 -13.30 -10.38 0.10
C GLN A 30 -14.63 -10.87 0.67
N GLN A 31 -14.65 -11.29 1.95
CA GLN A 31 -15.88 -11.74 2.63
C GLN A 31 -16.93 -10.62 2.78
N ALA A 32 -16.50 -9.35 2.82
CA ALA A 32 -17.38 -8.20 2.91
C ALA A 32 -17.82 -7.68 1.53
N GLY A 33 -17.31 -8.23 0.42
CA GLY A 33 -17.53 -7.67 -0.92
C GLY A 33 -16.96 -6.26 -1.08
N MET A 34 -15.87 -5.95 -0.37
CA MET A 34 -15.24 -4.62 -0.33
C MET A 34 -13.82 -4.70 -0.90
N PRO A 35 -13.64 -4.63 -2.23
CA PRO A 35 -12.31 -4.65 -2.83
C PRO A 35 -11.50 -3.42 -2.39
N LEU A 36 -10.19 -3.60 -2.24
CA LEU A 36 -9.28 -2.50 -1.91
C LEU A 36 -9.04 -1.64 -3.15
N LEU A 37 -8.97 -0.31 -2.97
CA LEU A 37 -8.65 0.63 -4.04
C LEU A 37 -7.19 0.51 -4.49
N ALA A 38 -6.30 0.15 -3.56
CA ALA A 38 -4.89 -0.06 -3.80
C ALA A 38 -4.38 -1.19 -2.89
N VAL A 39 -3.31 -1.84 -3.31
CA VAL A 39 -2.62 -2.82 -2.48
C VAL A 39 -1.90 -2.06 -1.34
N PRO A 40 -2.15 -2.39 -0.06
CA PRO A 40 -1.42 -1.78 1.04
C PRO A 40 0.06 -2.18 0.99
N PHE A 41 0.95 -1.22 1.15
CA PHE A 41 2.39 -1.42 1.14
C PHE A 41 3.06 -0.56 2.22
N ARG A 42 4.30 -0.93 2.56
CA ARG A 42 5.14 -0.13 3.46
C ARG A 42 5.71 1.06 2.69
N PRO A 43 5.44 2.31 3.12
CA PRO A 43 6.00 3.49 2.46
C PRO A 43 7.53 3.44 2.43
N SER A 44 8.10 3.95 1.34
CA SER A 44 9.56 4.10 1.20
C SER A 44 9.95 5.52 0.81
N TRP A 45 11.16 5.94 1.18
CA TRP A 45 11.66 7.28 0.85
C TRP A 45 11.79 7.50 -0.67
N VAL A 46 12.14 6.45 -1.40
CA VAL A 46 12.21 6.45 -2.87
C VAL A 46 10.84 6.74 -3.48
N GLU A 47 9.79 6.12 -2.96
CA GLU A 47 8.42 6.30 -3.43
C GLU A 47 7.86 7.69 -3.10
N HIS A 48 8.22 8.23 -1.93
CA HIS A 48 7.95 9.62 -1.61
C HIS A 48 8.56 10.58 -2.64
N LEU A 49 9.83 10.37 -3.03
CA LEU A 49 10.48 11.20 -4.05
C LEU A 49 9.77 11.12 -5.42
N ILE A 50 9.27 9.93 -5.80
CA ILE A 50 8.51 9.73 -7.04
C ILE A 50 7.17 10.47 -6.99
N LEU A 51 6.43 10.33 -5.89
CA LEU A 51 5.10 10.94 -5.72
C LEU A 51 5.14 12.46 -5.51
N SER A 52 6.25 13.01 -5.04
CA SER A 52 6.44 14.45 -4.83
C SER A 52 6.61 15.28 -6.12
N ASN A 53 6.42 14.69 -7.30
CA ASN A 53 6.29 15.37 -8.59
C ASN A 53 7.37 16.45 -8.86
N ARG A 54 8.60 16.23 -8.39
CA ARG A 54 9.75 17.03 -8.80
C ARG A 54 10.15 16.55 -10.20
N HIS A 55 10.64 17.43 -11.07
CA HIS A 55 11.19 17.00 -12.35
C HIS A 55 12.34 15.99 -12.12
N ILE A 56 12.03 14.70 -12.13
CA ILE A 56 13.01 13.62 -11.91
C ILE A 56 13.75 13.45 -13.23
N LEU A 57 15.04 13.79 -13.22
CA LEU A 57 15.93 13.57 -14.35
C LEU A 57 16.11 12.06 -14.60
N ALA A 58 16.47 11.68 -15.83
CA ALA A 58 16.54 10.27 -16.23
C ALA A 58 17.55 9.44 -15.40
N ASP A 59 18.66 10.07 -14.99
CA ASP A 59 19.68 9.50 -14.11
C ASP A 59 19.16 9.27 -12.68
N GLN A 60 18.36 10.20 -12.15
CA GLN A 60 17.66 10.03 -10.87
C GLN A 60 16.67 8.86 -10.92
N MET A 61 15.98 8.68 -12.05
CA MET A 61 15.07 7.52 -12.21
C MET A 61 15.83 6.19 -12.18
N ALA A 62 17.02 6.11 -12.75
CA ALA A 62 17.87 4.90 -12.69
C ALA A 62 18.32 4.60 -11.25
N PHE A 63 18.74 5.62 -10.51
CA PHE A 63 19.05 5.50 -9.08
C PHE A 63 17.83 5.02 -8.28
N LEU A 64 16.68 5.68 -8.43
CA LEU A 64 15.45 5.33 -7.72
C LEU A 64 15.02 3.89 -8.01
N LYS A 65 15.06 3.44 -9.26
CA LYS A 65 14.78 2.04 -9.62
C LYS A 65 15.68 1.04 -8.88
N HIS A 66 16.96 1.37 -8.68
CA HIS A 66 17.90 0.53 -7.94
C HIS A 66 17.62 0.49 -6.42
N HIS A 67 16.95 1.50 -5.88
CA HIS A 67 16.62 1.58 -4.46
C HIS A 67 15.15 1.28 -4.13
N LEU A 68 14.29 1.08 -5.14
CA LEU A 68 12.91 0.61 -4.93
C LEU A 68 12.92 -0.76 -4.22
N PRO A 69 12.06 -0.95 -3.21
CA PRO A 69 11.94 -2.24 -2.54
C PRO A 69 11.56 -3.34 -3.53
N LYS A 70 12.11 -4.54 -3.37
CA LYS A 70 11.92 -5.67 -4.32
C LYS A 70 10.46 -5.98 -4.64
N ARG A 71 9.52 -5.71 -3.72
CA ARG A 71 8.07 -5.89 -3.93
C ARG A 71 7.43 -4.84 -4.84
N ALA A 72 7.98 -3.61 -4.88
CA ALA A 72 7.52 -2.54 -5.78
C ALA A 72 8.06 -2.68 -7.21
N ARG A 73 9.04 -3.57 -7.43
CA ARG A 73 9.58 -3.90 -8.77
C ARG A 73 8.74 -4.90 -9.54
N ALA A 74 7.86 -5.63 -8.85
CA ALA A 74 7.05 -6.69 -9.45
C ALA A 74 5.71 -6.14 -9.92
N GLN A 75 5.74 -5.36 -11.00
CA GLN A 75 4.62 -5.08 -11.92
C GLN A 75 5.13 -4.12 -13.00
N ALA A 76 5.78 -4.69 -14.01
CA ALA A 76 5.95 -4.13 -15.33
C ALA A 76 5.76 -5.27 -16.33
#